data_AF-A0A3M1D9C4-F1
#
_entry.id   AF-A0A3M1D9C4-F1
#
_cell.length_a   1.000
_cell.length_b   1.000
_cell.length_c   1.000
_cell.angle_alpha   90.00
_cell.angle_beta   90.00
_cell.angle_gamma   90.00
#
_symmetry.space_group_name_H-M   'P 1'
#
loop_
_entity.id
_entity.type
_entity.pdbx_description
1 polymer ?
#
loop_
_entity_poly.entity_id
_entity_poly.type
_entity_poly.pdbx_seq_one_letter_code
_entity_poly.pdbx_strand_id
1 'polypeptide(L)'
;MTAEADQVKQEVKEKSSGKGTRYTEEQKKQLLEKFNELCKQGKNVLEAAKEVGVSYVTLRKWGGKKSTARRKKAENKAAALKKALKPRKRKTTKKKKAAKKKAAAKTAAYGQQKGNLVLVTPRGYRIEGISASDLIKVLKELK
;
A
#
# COMPACT_ATOMS: atom_id res chain seq x y z
N MET A 1 22.77 11.17 34.77
CA MET A 1 21.39 10.65 34.71
C MET A 1 21.12 9.94 33.36
N THR A 2 21.99 9.04 32.91
CA THR A 2 21.92 8.40 31.57
C THR A 2 21.42 6.95 31.59
N ALA A 3 21.35 6.32 32.77
CA ALA A 3 21.13 4.88 32.91
C ALA A 3 19.67 4.44 32.63
N GLU A 4 18.68 5.25 32.99
CA GLU A 4 17.26 4.84 32.88
C GLU A 4 16.80 4.65 31.44
N ALA A 5 17.26 5.51 30.53
CA ALA A 5 16.84 5.44 29.13
C ALA A 5 17.50 4.27 28.37
N ASP A 6 18.70 3.86 28.77
CA ASP A 6 19.37 2.72 28.16
C ASP A 6 18.77 1.39 28.65
N GLN A 7 18.28 1.34 29.89
CA GLN A 7 17.44 0.24 30.40
C GLN A 7 16.12 0.11 29.62
N VAL A 8 15.42 1.22 29.35
CA VAL A 8 14.18 1.19 28.54
C VAL A 8 14.43 0.62 27.15
N LYS A 9 15.58 0.93 26.53
CA LYS A 9 15.95 0.39 25.21
C LYS A 9 16.22 -1.11 25.26
N GLN A 10 16.86 -1.60 26.31
CA GLN A 10 17.12 -3.04 26.50
C GLN A 10 15.82 -3.81 26.79
N GLU A 11 14.96 -3.31 27.68
CA GLU A 11 13.67 -3.96 27.97
C GLU A 11 12.75 -4.06 26.74
N VAL A 12 12.70 -3.01 25.93
CA VAL A 12 11.87 -2.99 24.72
C VAL A 12 12.40 -3.98 23.68
N LYS A 13 13.72 -4.19 23.63
CA LYS A 13 14.38 -5.11 22.70
C LYS A 13 14.19 -6.57 23.13
N GLU A 14 14.32 -6.86 24.42
CA GLU A 14 14.13 -8.23 24.96
C GLU A 14 12.67 -8.71 24.87
N LYS A 15 11.70 -7.81 25.06
CA LYS A 15 10.26 -8.12 24.90
C LYS A 15 9.80 -8.27 23.43
N SER A 16 10.69 -8.10 22.44
CA SER A 16 10.34 -7.94 21.01
C SER A 16 10.55 -9.15 20.10
N SER A 17 10.57 -10.37 20.64
CA SER A 17 10.92 -11.61 19.92
C SER A 17 9.97 -12.06 18.78
N GLY A 18 9.13 -11.19 18.23
CA GLY A 18 8.41 -11.52 16.97
C GLY A 18 7.27 -10.58 16.54
N LYS A 19 6.83 -9.64 17.39
CA LYS A 19 5.80 -8.65 17.04
C LYS A 19 6.26 -7.27 17.48
N GLY A 20 6.28 -6.30 16.57
CA GLY A 20 6.87 -4.98 16.80
C GLY A 20 6.41 -4.34 18.11
N THR A 21 7.37 -3.97 18.97
CA THR A 21 7.09 -3.43 20.30
C THR A 21 6.42 -2.08 20.22
N ARG A 22 5.31 -1.92 20.95
CA ARG A 22 4.65 -0.64 21.11
C ARG A 22 5.22 0.07 22.33
N TYR A 23 5.78 1.26 22.14
CA TYR A 23 6.21 2.10 23.24
C TYR A 23 5.01 2.62 24.04
N THR A 24 5.08 2.53 25.36
CA THR A 24 4.14 3.18 26.27
C THR A 24 4.28 4.70 26.20
N GLU A 25 3.32 5.46 26.74
CA GLU A 25 3.40 6.92 26.71
C GLU A 25 4.55 7.46 27.56
N GLU A 26 4.84 6.81 28.69
CA GLU A 26 5.95 7.14 29.58
C GLU A 26 7.30 6.95 28.87
N GLN A 27 7.48 5.79 28.21
CA GLN A 27 8.69 5.52 27.43
C GLN A 27 8.89 6.55 26.31
N LYS A 28 7.81 6.97 25.64
CA LYS A 28 7.90 8.03 24.61
C LYS A 28 8.37 9.36 25.18
N LYS A 29 7.90 9.75 26.37
CA LYS A 29 8.32 10.98 27.05
C LYS A 29 9.80 10.94 27.41
N GLN A 30 10.24 9.86 28.06
CA GLN A 30 11.65 9.66 28.43
C GLN A 30 12.59 9.71 27.21
N LEU A 31 12.21 9.06 26.11
CA LEU A 31 13.00 9.09 24.87
C LEU A 31 13.03 10.48 24.22
N LEU A 32 11.96 11.26 24.33
CA LEU A 32 11.91 12.64 23.86
C LEU A 32 12.76 13.58 24.71
N GLU A 33 12.76 13.41 26.04
CA GLU A 33 13.58 14.19 26.95
C GLU A 33 15.07 13.96 26.70
N LYS A 34 15.51 12.69 26.66
CA LYS A 34 16.90 12.35 26.32
C LYS A 34 17.29 12.88 24.94
N PHE A 35 16.41 12.76 23.95
CA PHE A 35 16.68 13.32 22.61
C PHE A 35 16.87 14.85 22.64
N ASN A 36 16.03 15.57 23.38
CA ASN A 36 16.13 17.02 23.50
C ASN A 36 17.40 17.44 24.25
N GLU A 37 17.81 16.71 25.28
CA GLU A 37 19.07 16.94 25.99
C GLU A 37 20.28 16.79 25.08
N LEU A 38 20.32 15.72 24.27
CA LEU A 38 21.38 15.50 23.29
C LEU A 38 21.43 16.61 22.23
N CYS A 39 20.26 17.11 21.81
CA CYS A 39 20.21 18.27 20.91
C CYS A 39 20.69 19.56 21.59
N LYS A 40 20.36 19.78 22.88
CA LYS A 40 20.84 20.94 23.66
C LYS A 40 22.37 20.92 23.86
N GLN A 41 22.96 19.72 23.92
CA GLN A 41 24.41 19.52 23.96
C GLN A 41 25.09 19.81 22.60
N GLY A 42 24.33 20.19 21.57
CA GLY A 42 24.85 20.52 20.26
C GLY A 42 25.09 19.32 19.34
N LYS A 43 24.70 18.10 19.74
CA LYS A 43 24.81 16.93 18.86
C LYS A 43 23.89 17.08 17.66
N ASN A 44 24.30 16.49 16.53
CA ASN A 44 23.48 16.46 15.35
C ASN A 44 22.19 15.68 15.62
N VAL A 45 21.07 16.22 15.15
CA VAL A 45 19.71 15.66 15.28
C VAL A 45 19.66 14.18 14.86
N LEU A 46 20.40 13.80 13.81
CA LEU A 46 20.44 12.40 13.34
C LEU A 46 21.26 11.49 14.26
N GLU A 47 22.32 12.01 14.86
CA GLU A 47 23.18 11.26 15.80
C GLU A 47 22.46 11.07 17.13
N ALA A 48 21.82 12.11 17.65
CA ALA A 48 20.97 12.03 18.84
C ALA A 48 19.85 10.99 18.69
N ALA A 49 19.22 10.91 17.51
CA ALA A 49 18.20 9.90 17.24
C ALA A 49 18.78 8.47 17.22
N LYS A 50 19.98 8.29 16.66
CA LYS A 50 20.68 6.99 16.66
C LYS A 50 21.05 6.53 18.08
N GLU A 51 21.53 7.45 18.92
CA GLU A 51 21.86 7.15 20.32
C GLU A 51 20.64 6.64 21.09
N VAL A 52 19.52 7.37 20.98
CA VAL A 52 18.23 7.01 21.59
C VAL A 52 17.66 5.70 20.99
N GLY A 53 18.11 5.29 19.81
CA GLY A 53 17.69 4.04 19.16
C GLY A 53 16.31 4.12 18.50
N VAL A 54 15.82 5.32 18.24
CA VAL A 54 14.52 5.57 17.61
C VAL A 54 14.71 6.49 16.42
N SER A 55 14.04 6.18 15.29
CA SER A 55 14.16 7.03 14.10
C SER A 55 13.73 8.48 14.40
N TYR A 56 14.46 9.45 13.84
CA TYR A 56 14.12 10.87 13.96
C TYR A 56 12.67 11.17 13.55
N VAL A 57 12.17 10.48 12.51
CA VAL A 57 10.80 10.61 12.04
C VAL A 57 9.80 10.20 13.12
N THR A 58 10.08 9.14 13.88
CA THR A 58 9.25 8.66 14.99
C THR A 58 9.26 9.67 16.14
N LEU A 59 10.43 10.15 16.55
CA LEU A 59 10.56 11.19 17.60
C LEU A 59 9.81 12.47 17.21
N ARG A 60 9.94 12.90 15.95
CA ARG A 60 9.21 14.06 15.41
C ARG A 60 7.70 13.86 15.39
N LYS A 61 7.22 12.63 15.13
CA LYS A 61 5.78 12.29 15.20
C LYS A 61 5.26 12.34 16.65
N TRP A 62 6.04 11.84 17.60
CA TRP A 62 5.67 11.88 19.04
C TRP A 62 5.72 13.29 19.60
N GLY A 63 6.70 14.11 19.20
CA GLY A 63 6.84 15.51 19.63
C GLY A 63 5.75 16.47 19.12
N GLY A 64 4.65 15.95 18.55
CA GLY A 64 3.42 16.73 18.34
C GLY A 64 3.50 17.87 17.33
N LYS A 65 4.65 18.13 16.70
CA LYS A 65 4.82 19.12 15.62
C LYS A 65 4.13 18.63 14.34
N LYS A 66 2.81 18.52 14.39
CA LYS A 66 1.93 18.37 13.23
C LYS A 66 2.21 19.60 12.36
N SER A 67 2.82 19.42 11.19
CA SER A 67 2.97 20.55 10.27
C SER A 67 1.58 20.97 9.82
N THR A 68 0.98 21.95 10.51
CA THR A 68 -0.31 22.55 10.19
C THR A 68 -0.35 23.06 8.74
N ALA A 69 0.82 23.43 8.22
CA ALA A 69 1.03 23.85 6.83
C ALA A 69 0.63 22.79 5.78
N ARG A 70 0.95 21.50 5.98
CA ARG A 70 0.59 20.45 4.99
C ARG A 70 -0.91 20.13 4.99
N ARG A 71 -1.58 20.24 6.14
CA ARG A 71 -3.04 20.00 6.25
C ARG A 71 -3.83 21.06 5.49
N LYS A 72 -3.46 22.34 5.65
CA LYS A 72 -4.04 23.46 4.89
C LYS A 72 -3.86 23.29 3.37
N LYS A 73 -2.69 22.83 2.89
CA LYS A 73 -2.46 22.59 1.45
C LYS A 73 -3.29 21.43 0.89
N ALA A 74 -3.50 20.37 1.68
CA ALA A 74 -4.34 19.24 1.30
C ALA A 74 -5.83 19.61 1.25
N GLU A 75 -6.31 20.38 2.22
CA GLU A 75 -7.69 20.90 2.27
C GLU A 75 -7.99 21.83 1.09
N ASN A 76 -7.06 22.74 0.75
CA ASN A 76 -7.20 23.62 -0.41
C ASN A 76 -7.23 22.84 -1.73
N LYS A 77 -6.44 21.77 -1.88
CA LYS A 77 -6.45 20.91 -3.08
C LYS A 77 -7.74 20.11 -3.20
N ALA A 78 -8.26 19.59 -2.08
CA ALA A 78 -9.55 18.89 -2.04
C ALA A 78 -10.73 19.82 -2.37
N ALA A 79 -10.72 21.06 -1.85
CA ALA A 79 -11.72 22.07 -2.19
C ALA A 79 -11.67 22.47 -3.68
N ALA A 80 -10.48 22.62 -4.26
CA ALA A 80 -10.31 22.91 -5.68
C ALA A 80 -10.84 21.78 -6.58
N LEU A 81 -10.56 20.51 -6.23
CA LEU A 81 -11.08 19.34 -6.96
C LEU A 81 -12.61 19.26 -6.89
N LYS A 82 -13.21 19.52 -5.73
CA LYS A 82 -14.69 19.56 -5.58
C LYS A 82 -15.33 20.68 -6.42
N LYS A 83 -14.66 21.83 -6.59
CA LYS A 83 -15.13 22.90 -7.49
C LYS A 83 -15.01 22.50 -8.97
N ALA A 84 -13.95 21.79 -9.36
CA ALA A 84 -13.72 21.34 -10.74
C ALA A 84 -14.66 20.19 -11.18
N LEU A 85 -15.18 19.40 -10.23
CA LEU A 85 -16.13 18.29 -10.46
C LEU A 85 -17.60 18.70 -10.52
N LYS A 86 -17.93 20.01 -10.44
CA LYS A 86 -19.31 20.45 -10.66
C LYS A 86 -19.73 20.05 -12.08
N PRO A 87 -20.90 19.38 -12.26
CA PRO A 87 -21.34 18.95 -13.56
C PRO A 87 -21.60 20.20 -14.42
N ARG A 88 -20.64 20.49 -15.29
CA ARG A 88 -20.80 21.47 -16.37
C ARG A 88 -22.01 20.97 -17.16
N LYS A 89 -23.12 21.73 -17.18
CA LYS A 89 -24.33 21.40 -17.94
C LYS A 89 -23.92 21.25 -19.42
N ARG A 90 -23.58 20.04 -19.85
CA ARG A 90 -23.26 19.73 -21.25
C ARG A 90 -24.58 19.77 -22.00
N LYS A 91 -24.73 20.72 -22.93
CA LYS A 91 -25.81 20.71 -23.93
C LYS A 91 -25.76 19.34 -24.62
N THR A 92 -26.85 18.60 -24.50
CA THR A 92 -27.00 17.21 -24.92
C THR A 92 -27.14 17.10 -26.44
N THR A 93 -26.04 17.00 -27.17
CA THR A 93 -26.10 16.52 -28.56
C THR A 93 -26.39 15.01 -28.54
N LYS A 94 -27.64 14.66 -28.87
CA LYS A 94 -28.15 13.28 -29.09
C LYS A 94 -27.32 12.55 -30.15
N LYS A 95 -26.20 11.91 -29.78
CA LYS A 95 -25.50 11.01 -30.72
C LYS A 95 -24.62 9.99 -29.99
N LYS A 96 -25.20 9.06 -29.22
CA LYS A 96 -24.45 7.93 -28.64
C LYS A 96 -25.35 6.75 -28.19
N LYS A 97 -26.29 6.31 -29.03
CA LYS A 97 -26.93 4.99 -28.89
C LYS A 97 -26.24 3.87 -29.71
N ALA A 98 -25.17 4.17 -30.45
CA ALA A 98 -24.49 3.18 -31.30
C ALA A 98 -23.28 2.48 -30.65
N ALA A 99 -22.70 3.02 -29.57
CA ALA A 99 -21.45 2.49 -29.00
C ALA A 99 -21.65 1.31 -28.03
N LYS A 100 -22.85 1.14 -27.44
CA LYS A 100 -23.10 0.09 -26.44
C LYS A 100 -23.27 -1.31 -27.04
N LYS A 101 -23.47 -1.44 -28.36
CA LYS A 101 -23.49 -2.74 -29.06
C LYS A 101 -22.11 -3.30 -29.40
N LYS A 102 -21.02 -2.51 -29.33
CA LYS A 102 -19.67 -2.99 -29.67
C LYS A 102 -18.86 -3.53 -28.48
N ALA A 103 -19.28 -3.28 -27.24
CA ALA A 103 -18.59 -3.79 -26.04
C ALA A 103 -19.04 -5.22 -25.67
N ALA A 104 -20.31 -5.58 -25.91
CA ALA A 104 -20.81 -6.94 -25.67
C ALA A 104 -20.29 -7.97 -26.70
N ALA A 105 -19.88 -7.52 -27.89
CA ALA A 105 -19.27 -8.39 -28.89
C ALA A 105 -17.82 -8.78 -28.58
N LYS A 106 -17.11 -8.01 -27.73
CA LYS A 106 -15.70 -8.28 -27.40
C LYS A 106 -15.51 -9.33 -26.30
N THR A 107 -16.52 -9.60 -25.49
CA THR A 107 -16.49 -10.69 -24.48
C THR A 107 -16.89 -12.05 -25.05
N ALA A 108 -17.54 -12.10 -26.21
CA ALA A 108 -17.84 -13.37 -26.90
C ALA A 108 -16.62 -13.95 -27.66
N ALA A 109 -15.63 -13.11 -27.99
CA ALA A 109 -14.46 -13.52 -28.77
C ALA A 109 -13.38 -14.26 -27.97
N TYR A 110 -13.45 -14.27 -26.64
CA TYR A 110 -12.49 -15.03 -25.81
C TYR A 110 -12.81 -16.53 -25.74
N GLY A 111 -14.01 -16.95 -26.17
CA GLY A 111 -14.41 -18.36 -26.23
C GLY A 111 -14.07 -19.07 -27.55
N GLN A 112 -13.53 -18.37 -28.55
CA GLN A 112 -13.23 -18.91 -29.88
C GLN A 112 -11.78 -18.68 -30.33
N GLN A 113 -10.87 -18.36 -29.41
CA GLN A 113 -9.46 -18.37 -29.76
C GLN A 113 -9.00 -19.82 -29.89
N LYS A 114 -8.63 -20.24 -31.12
CA LYS A 114 -7.88 -21.49 -31.34
C LYS A 114 -6.71 -21.47 -30.36
N GLY A 115 -6.67 -22.44 -29.44
CA GLY A 115 -5.57 -22.50 -28.49
C GLY A 115 -4.31 -22.99 -29.17
N ASN A 116 -3.14 -22.70 -28.62
CA ASN A 116 -1.86 -23.20 -29.12
C ASN A 116 -1.35 -24.40 -28.31
N LEU A 117 -2.25 -25.10 -27.61
CA LEU A 117 -1.89 -26.24 -26.78
C LEU A 117 -2.03 -27.54 -27.57
N VAL A 118 -1.26 -28.54 -27.16
CA VAL A 118 -1.32 -29.91 -27.67
C VAL A 118 -1.61 -30.85 -26.51
N LEU A 119 -2.68 -31.62 -26.61
CA LEU A 119 -3.04 -32.67 -25.66
C LEU A 119 -2.65 -34.04 -26.23
N VAL A 120 -1.83 -34.79 -25.50
CA VAL A 120 -1.46 -36.18 -25.85
C VAL A 120 -2.11 -37.11 -24.84
N THR A 121 -2.92 -38.05 -25.33
CA THR A 121 -3.62 -39.03 -24.49
C THR A 121 -2.83 -40.34 -24.35
N PRO A 122 -3.00 -41.12 -23.27
CA PRO A 122 -2.34 -42.42 -23.10
C PRO A 122 -2.68 -43.45 -24.18
N ARG A 123 -3.82 -43.28 -24.87
CA ARG A 123 -4.22 -44.13 -26.01
C ARG A 123 -3.51 -43.76 -27.33
N GLY A 124 -2.58 -42.81 -27.30
CA GLY A 124 -1.79 -42.40 -28.45
C GLY A 124 -2.41 -41.30 -29.31
N TYR A 125 -3.57 -40.74 -28.94
CA TYR A 125 -4.15 -39.62 -29.68
C TYR A 125 -3.47 -38.29 -29.35
N ARG A 126 -3.23 -37.48 -30.38
CA ARG A 126 -2.69 -36.11 -30.28
C ARG A 126 -3.73 -35.12 -30.80
N ILE A 127 -4.15 -34.20 -29.94
CA ILE A 127 -5.12 -33.15 -30.26
C ILE A 127 -4.37 -31.82 -30.23
N GLU A 128 -4.20 -31.21 -31.39
CA GLU A 128 -3.55 -29.91 -31.53
C GLU A 128 -4.57 -28.77 -31.54
N GLY A 129 -4.14 -27.58 -31.15
CA GLY A 129 -4.99 -26.40 -31.24
C GLY A 129 -5.99 -26.24 -30.09
N ILE A 130 -5.84 -27.02 -29.00
CA ILE A 130 -6.84 -27.07 -27.92
C ILE A 130 -6.81 -25.78 -27.11
N SER A 131 -8.00 -25.20 -26.87
CA SER A 131 -8.13 -24.03 -26.00
C SER A 131 -7.92 -24.42 -24.53
N ALA A 132 -7.43 -23.49 -23.70
CA ALA A 132 -7.28 -23.74 -22.26
C ALA A 132 -8.62 -24.11 -21.61
N SER A 133 -9.73 -23.51 -22.08
CA SER A 133 -11.08 -23.83 -21.62
C SER A 133 -11.50 -25.26 -21.95
N ASP A 134 -11.19 -25.76 -23.15
CA ASP A 134 -11.56 -27.11 -23.56
C ASP A 134 -10.70 -28.16 -22.87
N LEU A 135 -9.41 -27.87 -22.66
CA LEU A 135 -8.54 -28.72 -21.85
C LEU A 135 -9.08 -28.89 -20.42
N ILE A 136 -9.54 -27.81 -19.79
CA ILE A 136 -10.14 -27.87 -18.45
C ILE A 136 -11.42 -28.72 -18.44
N LYS A 137 -12.25 -28.67 -19.50
CA LYS A 137 -13.44 -29.54 -19.61
C LYS A 137 -13.05 -31.01 -19.68
N VAL A 138 -12.11 -31.36 -20.55
CA VAL A 138 -11.61 -32.74 -20.70
C VAL A 138 -11.04 -33.26 -19.38
N LEU A 139 -10.24 -32.45 -18.67
CA LEU A 139 -9.68 -32.84 -17.37
C LEU A 139 -10.73 -32.99 -16.25
N LYS A 140 -11.87 -32.30 -16.36
CA LYS A 140 -12.98 -32.45 -15.40
C LYS A 140 -13.79 -33.72 -15.64
N GLU A 141 -13.95 -34.13 -16.89
CA GLU A 141 -14.68 -35.35 -17.25
C GLU A 141 -13.88 -36.64 -16.98
N LEU A 142 -12.55 -36.52 -16.82
CA LEU A 142 -11.66 -37.63 -16.48
C LEU A 142 -11.50 -37.86 -14.95
N LYS A 143 -12.15 -37.04 -14.12
CA LYS A 143 -12.26 -37.27 -12.68
C LYS A 143 -13.49 -38.11 -12.36
#